data_AF-A0A914LNH7-F1
#
_entry.id   AF-A0A914LNH7-F1
#
_cell.length_a   1.000
_cell.length_b   1.000
_cell.length_c   1.000
_cell.angle_alpha   90.00
_cell.angle_beta   90.00
_cell.angle_gamma   90.00
#
_symmetry.space_group_name_H-M   'P 1'
#
loop_
_entity.id
_entity.type
_entity.pdbx_description
1 polymer ?
#
loop_
_entity_poly.entity_id
_entity_poly.type
_entity_poly.pdbx_seq_one_letter_code
_entity_poly.pdbx_strand_id
1 'polypeptide(L)'
;MSTIHVDEILKLPSQPPEKRPRLAEFNHEEIKTTKNAIEILESTDDEAQEEIDEAAIKRLCLQLERKQAKNAETRVKYPDDPRKFMESEVELNTAIQA
;
A
#
# COMPACT_ATOMS: atom_id res chain seq x y z
N MET A 1 1.18 50.34 26.80
CA MET A 1 1.77 50.21 25.45
C MET A 1 3.19 49.71 25.66
N SER A 2 3.46 48.44 25.35
CA SER A 2 4.80 47.87 25.49
C SER A 2 5.66 48.31 24.31
N THR A 3 6.72 49.07 24.57
CA THR A 3 7.66 49.55 23.56
C THR A 3 8.59 48.41 23.16
N ILE A 4 8.38 47.85 21.97
CA ILE A 4 9.29 46.86 21.38
C ILE A 4 10.60 47.59 21.05
N HIS A 5 11.71 47.12 21.63
CA HIS A 5 13.04 47.69 21.38
C HIS A 5 13.56 47.15 20.05
N VAL A 6 13.95 48.04 19.13
CA VAL A 6 14.39 47.70 17.76
C VAL A 6 15.65 46.82 17.76
N ASP A 7 16.43 46.86 18.85
CA ASP A 7 17.66 46.08 19.03
C ASP A 7 17.43 44.55 19.14
N GLU A 8 16.20 44.09 19.42
CA GLU A 8 15.85 42.66 19.42
C GLU A 8 15.64 42.09 18.01
N ILE A 9 15.29 42.93 17.02
CA ILE A 9 14.99 42.48 15.66
C ILE A 9 16.27 42.09 14.90
N LEU A 10 17.42 42.64 15.29
CA LEU A 10 18.70 42.44 14.60
C LEU A 10 19.61 41.37 15.22
N LYS A 11 19.09 40.48 16.07
CA LYS A 11 19.86 39.35 16.62
C LYS A 11 19.65 38.07 15.81
N LEU A 12 20.00 38.10 14.52
CA LEU A 12 20.26 36.87 13.78
C LEU A 12 21.63 36.34 14.22
N PRO A 13 21.74 35.14 14.81
CA PRO A 13 23.04 34.50 14.92
C PRO A 13 23.51 34.16 13.52
N SER A 14 24.59 34.81 13.09
CA SER A 14 25.41 34.42 11.95
C SER A 14 26.06 33.07 12.24
N GLN A 15 25.30 31.98 12.09
CA GLN A 15 25.90 30.67 11.97
C GLN A 15 26.12 30.38 10.47
N PRO A 16 27.36 30.07 10.05
CA PRO A 16 27.60 29.60 8.69
C PRO A 16 26.79 28.30 8.49
N PRO A 17 26.23 28.05 7.29
CA PRO A 17 25.49 26.82 7.07
C PRO A 17 26.42 25.64 7.36
N GLU A 18 26.02 24.77 8.28
CA GLU A 18 26.64 23.46 8.42
C GLU A 18 26.69 22.84 7.03
N LYS A 19 27.90 22.46 6.59
CA LYS A 19 28.07 21.71 5.36
C LYS A 19 27.21 20.46 5.51
N ARG A 20 26.13 20.38 4.73
CA ARG A 20 25.40 19.12 4.51
C ARG A 20 26.47 18.02 4.37
N PRO A 21 26.34 16.89 5.08
CA PRO A 21 27.30 15.82 4.91
C PRO A 21 27.40 15.56 3.40
N ARG A 22 28.61 15.69 2.87
CA ARG A 22 28.91 15.25 1.51
C ARG A 22 28.37 13.82 1.42
N LEU A 23 27.55 13.51 0.41
CA LEU A 23 27.27 12.12 0.00
C LEU A 23 28.61 11.53 -0.47
N ALA A 24 29.50 11.29 0.47
CA ALA A 24 30.76 10.61 0.26
C ALA A 24 30.51 9.18 0.70
N GLU A 25 30.54 8.32 -0.31
CA GLU A 25 30.80 6.88 -0.20
C GLU A 25 29.61 6.06 0.32
N PHE A 26 28.60 5.90 -0.54
CA PHE A 26 27.80 4.68 -0.51
C PHE A 26 28.75 3.50 -0.79
N ASN A 27 28.85 2.60 0.18
CA ASN A 27 29.64 1.37 0.07
C ASN A 27 29.27 0.62 -1.21
N HIS A 28 30.26 0.35 -2.06
CA HIS A 28 30.05 -0.34 -3.35
C HIS A 28 29.44 -1.74 -3.17
N GLU A 29 29.58 -2.35 -2.00
CA GLU A 29 28.94 -3.62 -1.62
C GLU A 29 27.44 -3.49 -1.29
N GLU A 30 27.02 -2.39 -0.67
CA GLU A 30 25.59 -2.12 -0.43
C GLU A 30 24.86 -1.80 -1.74
N ILE A 31 25.54 -1.12 -2.67
CA ILE A 31 25.02 -0.87 -4.03
C ILE A 31 24.89 -2.17 -4.82
N LYS A 32 25.80 -3.14 -4.67
CA LYS A 32 25.70 -4.45 -5.33
C LYS A 32 24.59 -5.30 -4.73
N THR A 33 24.47 -5.31 -3.40
CA THR A 33 23.42 -6.06 -2.69
C THR A 33 22.03 -5.51 -3.03
N THR A 34 21.87 -4.18 -3.09
CA THR A 34 20.61 -3.55 -3.49
C THR A 34 20.30 -3.76 -4.97
N LYS A 35 21.29 -3.70 -5.87
CA LYS A 35 21.11 -4.05 -7.29
C LYS A 35 20.68 -5.51 -7.47
N ASN A 36 21.31 -6.44 -6.75
CA ASN A 36 20.91 -7.85 -6.78
C ASN A 36 19.50 -8.06 -6.19
N ALA A 37 19.13 -7.32 -5.13
CA ALA A 37 17.79 -7.39 -4.56
C ALA A 37 16.72 -6.82 -5.51
N ILE A 38 17.03 -5.75 -6.24
CA ILE A 38 16.16 -5.16 -7.26
C ILE A 38 16.05 -6.11 -8.46
N GLU A 39 17.15 -6.69 -8.93
CA GLU A 39 17.15 -7.65 -10.04
C GLU A 39 16.41 -8.95 -9.68
N ILE A 40 16.51 -9.42 -8.42
CA ILE A 40 15.72 -10.55 -7.93
C ILE A 40 14.24 -10.18 -7.83
N LEU A 41 13.89 -8.97 -7.37
CA LEU A 41 12.50 -8.50 -7.33
C LEU A 41 11.91 -8.33 -8.74
N GLU A 42 12.67 -7.78 -9.69
CA GLU A 42 12.29 -7.66 -11.10
C GLU A 42 12.16 -9.04 -11.77
N SER A 43 13.00 -10.01 -11.42
CA SER A 43 12.88 -11.40 -11.88
C SER A 43 11.70 -12.16 -11.25
N THR A 44 11.13 -11.63 -10.16
CA THR A 44 9.93 -12.18 -9.50
C THR A 44 8.66 -11.47 -10.01
N ASP A 45 8.77 -10.31 -10.66
CA ASP A 45 7.66 -9.64 -11.35
C ASP A 45 7.30 -10.33 -12.69
N ASP A 46 8.15 -11.26 -13.13
CA ASP A 46 7.84 -12.30 -14.13
C ASP A 46 7.06 -13.49 -13.52
N GLU A 47 6.51 -13.37 -12.30
CA GLU A 47 5.48 -14.28 -11.80
C GLU A 47 4.22 -14.15 -12.66
N ALA A 48 4.21 -14.92 -13.75
CA ALA A 48 3.04 -15.35 -14.48
C ALA A 48 1.91 -14.30 -14.52
N GLN A 49 1.97 -13.40 -15.51
CA GLN A 49 0.72 -13.07 -16.20
C GLN A 49 0.15 -14.42 -16.69
N GLU A 50 -0.62 -15.11 -15.83
CA GLU A 50 -1.56 -16.13 -16.29
C GLU A 50 -2.39 -15.39 -17.34
N GLU A 51 -2.12 -15.70 -18.61
CA GLU A 51 -2.98 -15.27 -19.69
C GLU A 51 -4.39 -15.67 -19.27
N ILE A 52 -5.22 -14.67 -18.99
CA ILE A 52 -6.58 -14.88 -18.50
C ILE A 52 -7.31 -15.64 -19.61
N ASP A 53 -7.40 -16.95 -19.44
CA ASP A 53 -8.07 -17.83 -20.39
C ASP A 53 -9.59 -17.80 -20.14
N GLU A 54 -10.36 -18.20 -21.15
CA GLU A 54 -11.83 -18.24 -21.04
C GLU A 54 -12.28 -19.09 -19.82
N ALA A 55 -11.50 -20.13 -19.49
CA ALA A 55 -11.76 -21.00 -18.34
C ALA A 55 -11.50 -20.32 -16.99
N ALA A 56 -10.52 -19.41 -16.89
CA ALA A 56 -10.20 -18.63 -15.70
C ALA A 56 -11.30 -17.59 -15.45
N ILE A 57 -11.76 -16.91 -16.51
CA ILE A 57 -12.90 -15.98 -16.40
C ILE A 57 -14.15 -16.72 -15.92
N LYS A 58 -14.47 -17.89 -16.51
CA LYS A 58 -15.62 -18.69 -16.06
C LYS A 58 -15.49 -19.15 -14.61
N ARG A 59 -14.29 -19.53 -14.18
CA ARG A 59 -14.02 -19.90 -12.78
C ARG A 59 -14.20 -18.71 -11.84
N LEU A 60 -13.69 -17.54 -12.20
CA LEU A 60 -13.84 -16.31 -11.44
C LEU A 60 -15.32 -15.89 -11.32
N CYS A 61 -16.07 -15.87 -12.43
CA CYS A 61 -17.50 -15.61 -12.40
C CYS A 61 -18.26 -16.59 -11.50
N LEU A 62 -17.97 -17.89 -11.62
CA LEU A 62 -18.62 -18.91 -10.79
C LEU A 62 -18.31 -18.74 -9.29
N GLN A 63 -17.08 -18.35 -8.96
CA GLN A 63 -16.69 -18.04 -7.58
C GLN A 63 -17.44 -16.82 -7.07
N LEU A 64 -17.52 -15.75 -7.86
CA LEU A 64 -18.26 -14.54 -7.53
C LEU A 64 -19.75 -14.84 -7.28
N GLU A 65 -20.40 -15.58 -8.18
CA GLU A 65 -21.80 -15.97 -8.04
C GLU A 65 -22.06 -16.74 -6.74
N ARG A 66 -21.17 -17.68 -6.38
CA ARG A 66 -21.27 -18.43 -5.13
C ARG A 66 -21.15 -17.53 -3.91
N LYS A 67 -20.20 -16.58 -3.91
CA LYS A 67 -20.00 -15.64 -2.80
C LYS A 67 -21.18 -14.67 -2.68
N GLN A 68 -21.70 -14.19 -3.80
CA GLN A 68 -22.89 -13.34 -3.84
C GLN A 68 -24.12 -14.07 -3.28
N ALA A 69 -24.35 -15.33 -3.68
CA ALA A 69 -25.46 -16.13 -3.18
C ALA A 69 -25.36 -16.35 -1.66
N LYS A 70 -24.17 -16.70 -1.15
CA LYS A 70 -23.92 -16.87 0.29
C LYS A 70 -24.17 -15.57 1.06
N ASN A 71 -23.70 -14.43 0.54
CA ASN A 71 -23.93 -13.13 1.16
C ASN A 71 -25.43 -12.76 1.19
N ALA A 72 -26.14 -12.95 0.08
CA ALA A 72 -27.57 -12.68 0.03
C ALA A 72 -28.35 -13.56 1.02
N GLU A 73 -28.02 -14.86 1.10
CA GLU A 73 -28.63 -15.77 2.07
C GLU A 73 -28.40 -15.32 3.52
N THR A 74 -27.16 -14.95 3.88
CA THR A 74 -26.85 -14.52 5.25
C THR A 74 -27.51 -13.20 5.61
N ARG A 75 -27.62 -12.25 4.67
CA ARG A 75 -28.37 -10.98 4.87
C ARG A 75 -29.86 -11.21 5.05
N VAL A 76 -30.46 -12.12 4.28
CA VAL A 76 -31.87 -12.48 4.42
C VAL A 76 -32.11 -13.24 5.73
N LYS A 77 -31.17 -14.08 6.16
CA LYS A 77 -31.27 -14.87 7.39
C LYS A 77 -31.07 -14.05 8.65
N TYR A 78 -30.22 -13.03 8.61
CA TYR A 78 -29.85 -12.20 9.75
C TYR A 78 -29.95 -10.69 9.40
N PRO A 79 -31.16 -10.17 9.09
CA PRO A 79 -31.32 -8.80 8.62
C PRO A 79 -30.92 -7.75 9.67
N ASP A 80 -31.17 -8.03 10.95
CA ASP A 80 -30.94 -7.10 12.07
C ASP A 80 -29.58 -7.32 12.77
N ASP A 81 -28.78 -8.29 12.32
CA ASP A 81 -27.50 -8.63 12.93
C ASP A 81 -26.36 -8.58 11.90
N PRO A 82 -25.86 -7.36 11.60
CA PRO A 82 -24.79 -7.15 10.62
C PRO A 82 -23.53 -7.94 10.87
N ARG A 83 -23.25 -8.31 12.13
CA ARG A 83 -22.05 -9.06 12.49
C ARG A 83 -22.06 -10.47 11.91
N LYS A 84 -23.24 -11.05 11.68
CA LYS A 84 -23.38 -12.42 11.17
C LYS A 84 -23.16 -12.58 9.67
N PHE A 85 -23.33 -11.53 8.88
CA PHE A 85 -23.04 -11.55 7.44
C PHE A 85 -21.79 -10.76 7.05
N MET A 86 -21.17 -10.03 7.99
CA MET A 86 -19.95 -9.26 7.75
C MET A 86 -18.82 -10.10 7.13
N GLU A 87 -18.61 -11.32 7.62
CA GLU A 87 -17.58 -12.22 7.08
C GLU A 87 -17.87 -12.56 5.60
N SER A 88 -19.12 -12.95 5.28
CA SER A 88 -19.51 -13.19 3.89
C SER A 88 -19.44 -11.93 3.01
N GLU A 89 -19.53 -10.75 3.62
CA GLU A 89 -19.45 -9.48 2.91
C GLU A 89 -18.01 -9.09 2.58
N VAL A 90 -17.08 -9.34 3.50
CA VAL A 90 -15.64 -9.21 3.24
C VAL A 90 -15.20 -10.22 2.19
N GLU A 91 -15.64 -11.49 2.29
CA GLU A 91 -15.35 -12.51 1.28
C GLU A 91 -15.84 -12.10 -0.12
N LEU A 92 -17.05 -11.54 -0.22
CA LEU A 92 -17.59 -11.05 -1.50
C LEU A 92 -16.77 -9.87 -2.04
N ASN A 93 -16.45 -8.90 -1.19
CA ASN A 93 -15.66 -7.74 -1.59
C ASN A 93 -14.24 -8.15 -2.04
N THR A 94 -13.59 -9.08 -1.35
CA THR A 94 -12.28 -9.61 -1.77
C THR A 94 -12.39 -10.30 -3.14
N ALA A 95 -13.47 -11.04 -3.40
CA ALA A 95 -13.67 -11.68 -4.70
C ALA A 95 -13.93 -10.69 -5.85
N ILE A 96 -14.37 -9.45 -5.56
CA ILE A 96 -14.58 -8.39 -6.55
C ILE A 96 -13.27 -7.61 -6.82
N GLN A 97 -12.38 -7.53 -5.83
CA GLN A 97 -11.11 -6.82 -5.93
C GLN A 97 -9.97 -7.67 -6.50
N ALA A 98 -10.15 -8.99 -6.56
CA ALA A 98 -9.25 -9.93 -7.21
C ALA A 98 -9.31 -9.79 -8.74
#